data_AF-A0A256B8U4-F1
#
_entry.id   AF-A0A256B8U4-F1
#
_cell.length_a   1.000
_cell.length_b   1.000
_cell.length_c   1.000
_cell.angle_alpha   90.00
_cell.angle_beta   90.00
_cell.angle_gamma   90.00
#
_symmetry.space_group_name_H-M   'P 1'
#
loop_
_entity.id
_entity.type
_entity.pdbx_description
1 polymer ?
#
loop_
_entity_poly.entity_id
_entity_poly.type
_entity_poly.pdbx_seq_one_letter_code
_entity_poly.pdbx_strand_id
1 'polypeptide(L)'
;MDLKDTLALLHPAIAIAFVFPLIGIVINRSWLTRQRRLQALNGEKSKIPPVVGSEHLAIGYWLSGSVVGVALLGLAFPIFSKMIERDILAQEPMRVAFVMILFVVTTASMVFLYRATTKLWRGIFATLTGMGLILLGSQPEVFRRDREWFFSHYYYGIAAALLMIFSVAIVQKRHWSVN
;
A
#
# COMPACT_ATOMS: atom_id res chain seq x y z
N MET A 1 1.77 -25.83 -15.29
CA MET A 1 1.15 -24.93 -14.29
C MET A 1 -0.17 -24.48 -14.85
N ASP A 2 -1.22 -24.47 -14.04
CA ASP A 2 -2.52 -23.96 -14.48
C ASP A 2 -2.53 -22.42 -14.50
N LEU A 3 -3.44 -21.81 -15.26
CA LEU A 3 -3.61 -20.35 -15.31
C LEU A 3 -3.95 -19.80 -13.92
N LYS A 4 -4.78 -20.53 -13.17
CA LYS A 4 -5.15 -20.17 -11.80
C LYS A 4 -3.94 -20.13 -10.86
N ASP A 5 -3.04 -21.10 -10.96
CA ASP A 5 -1.80 -21.14 -10.16
C ASP A 5 -0.88 -19.96 -10.50
N THR A 6 -0.79 -19.63 -11.79
CA THR A 6 0.04 -18.53 -12.27
C THR A 6 -0.48 -17.18 -11.76
N LEU A 7 -1.79 -16.97 -11.78
CA LEU A 7 -2.43 -15.76 -11.25
C LEU A 7 -2.33 -15.67 -9.72
N ALA A 8 -2.41 -16.79 -9.01
CA ALA A 8 -2.21 -16.83 -7.56
C ALA A 8 -0.80 -16.37 -7.17
N LEU A 9 0.21 -16.72 -7.98
CA LEU A 9 1.62 -16.37 -7.76
C LEU A 9 1.99 -14.95 -8.23
N LEU A 10 1.09 -14.24 -8.90
CA LEU A 10 1.38 -12.90 -9.41
C LEU A 10 1.71 -11.91 -8.28
N HIS A 11 0.87 -11.87 -7.23
CA HIS A 11 1.09 -10.93 -6.12
C HIS A 11 2.37 -11.20 -5.31
N PRO A 12 2.77 -12.44 -4.94
CA PRO A 12 4.03 -12.68 -4.26
C PRO A 12 5.23 -12.44 -5.18
N ALA A 13 5.11 -12.75 -6.49
CA ALA A 13 6.19 -12.46 -7.43
C ALA A 13 6.47 -10.96 -7.54
N ILE A 14 5.42 -10.13 -7.63
CA ILE A 14 5.54 -8.66 -7.63
C ILE A 14 6.09 -8.17 -6.28
N ALA A 15 5.63 -8.73 -5.15
CA ALA A 15 6.14 -8.36 -3.84
C ALA A 15 7.65 -8.60 -3.71
N ILE A 16 8.12 -9.75 -4.16
CA ILE A 16 9.55 -10.11 -4.13
C ILE A 16 10.36 -9.23 -5.09
N ALA A 17 9.86 -9.02 -6.32
CA ALA A 17 10.60 -8.28 -7.34
C ALA A 17 10.66 -6.77 -7.07
N PHE A 18 9.64 -6.20 -6.44
CA PHE A 18 9.53 -4.74 -6.28
C PHE A 18 9.46 -4.28 -4.83
N VAL A 19 8.55 -4.85 -4.03
CA VAL A 19 8.31 -4.37 -2.65
C VAL A 19 9.53 -4.62 -1.77
N PHE A 20 10.12 -5.82 -1.80
CA PHE A 20 11.25 -6.17 -0.93
C PHE A 20 12.51 -5.34 -1.22
N PRO A 21 12.93 -5.12 -2.48
CA PRO A 21 14.00 -4.19 -2.79
C PRO A 21 13.71 -2.77 -2.31
N LEU A 22 12.48 -2.26 -2.51
CA LEU A 22 12.10 -0.93 -2.04
C LEU A 22 12.21 -0.80 -0.52
N ILE A 23 11.80 -1.82 0.24
CA ILE A 23 11.98 -1.84 1.70
C ILE A 23 13.46 -1.66 2.07
N GLY A 24 14.35 -2.45 1.45
CA GLY A 24 15.79 -2.35 1.72
C GLY A 24 16.35 -0.95 1.45
N ILE A 25 15.95 -0.34 0.33
CA ILE A 25 16.39 1.01 -0.04
C ILE A 25 15.85 2.06 0.95
N VAL A 26 14.56 1.99 1.31
CA VAL A 26 13.95 2.91 2.28
C VAL A 26 14.63 2.79 3.64
N ILE A 27 14.88 1.58 4.12
CA ILE A 27 15.58 1.36 5.40
C ILE A 27 16.97 1.97 5.35
N ASN A 28 17.74 1.71 4.29
CA ASN A 28 19.08 2.29 4.11
C ASN A 28 19.05 3.83 4.14
N ARG A 29 18.16 4.47 3.38
CA ARG A 29 18.06 5.94 3.32
C ARG A 29 17.55 6.52 4.65
N SER A 30 16.67 5.83 5.36
CA SER A 30 16.21 6.23 6.69
C SER A 30 17.36 6.23 7.71
N TRP A 31 18.22 5.20 7.65
CA TRP A 31 19.38 5.06 8.51
C TRP A 31 20.41 6.16 8.24
N LEU A 32 20.74 6.41 6.97
CA LEU A 32 21.64 7.51 6.59
C LEU A 32 21.10 8.88 7.01
N THR A 33 19.79 9.10 6.86
CA THR A 33 19.13 10.33 7.32
C THR A 33 19.28 10.51 8.84
N ARG A 34 19.09 9.44 9.61
CA ARG A 34 19.28 9.45 11.07
C ARG A 34 20.73 9.72 11.46
N GLN A 35 21.69 9.01 10.85
CA GLN A 35 23.11 9.20 11.13
C GLN A 35 23.58 10.63 10.83
N ARG A 36 23.14 11.22 9.71
CA ARG A 36 23.45 12.61 9.38
C ARG A 36 22.94 13.58 10.43
N ARG A 37 21.72 13.39 10.93
CA ARG A 37 21.14 14.22 12.00
C ARG A 37 21.95 14.12 13.30
N LEU A 38 22.39 12.93 13.68
CA LEU A 38 23.23 12.73 14.86
C LEU A 38 24.61 13.39 14.73
N GLN A 39 25.27 13.28 13.56
CA GLN A 39 26.54 13.95 13.31
C GLN A 39 26.41 15.48 13.37
N ALA A 40 25.34 16.03 12.80
CA ALA A 40 25.05 17.46 12.87
C ALA A 40 24.83 17.95 14.31
N LEU A 41 24.18 17.15 15.16
CA LEU A 41 24.00 17.48 16.59
C LEU A 41 25.33 17.49 17.35
N ASN A 42 26.29 16.66 16.95
CA ASN A 42 27.62 16.61 17.55
C ASN A 42 28.58 17.69 16.99
N GLY A 43 28.10 18.59 16.13
CA GLY A 43 28.92 19.63 15.49
C GLY A 43 29.87 19.10 14.41
N GLU A 44 29.75 17.83 14.00
CA GLU A 44 30.60 17.22 12.98
C GLU A 44 30.08 17.51 11.57
N LYS A 45 30.99 17.81 10.63
CA LYS A 45 30.63 17.90 9.21
C LYS A 45 30.37 16.50 8.65
N SER A 46 29.09 16.16 8.50
CA SER A 46 28.67 14.86 7.97
C SER A 46 29.14 14.64 6.53
N LYS A 47 29.74 13.47 6.27
CA LYS A 47 30.09 12.96 4.93
C LYS A 47 28.88 12.42 4.16
N ILE A 48 27.76 12.19 4.83
CA ILE A 48 26.52 11.69 4.23
C ILE A 48 25.89 12.84 3.44
N PRO A 49 25.50 12.69 2.16
CA PRO A 49 24.93 13.79 1.38
C PRO A 49 23.66 14.39 2.02
N PRO A 50 23.38 15.70 1.84
CA PRO A 50 22.14 16.31 2.33
C PRO A 50 20.87 15.75 1.67
N VAL A 51 20.99 15.13 0.50
CA VAL A 51 19.86 14.63 -0.31
C VAL A 51 19.22 13.36 0.25
N VAL A 52 19.88 12.65 1.18
CA VAL A 52 19.42 11.33 1.65
C VAL A 52 18.02 11.36 2.27
N GLY A 53 17.66 12.49 2.90
CA GLY A 53 16.33 12.67 3.48
C GLY A 53 15.23 12.83 2.44
N SER A 54 15.52 13.51 1.32
CA SER A 54 14.57 13.67 0.23
C SER A 54 14.45 12.42 -0.62
N GLU A 55 15.55 11.69 -0.82
CA GLU A 55 15.53 10.36 -1.43
C GLU A 55 14.74 9.36 -0.59
N HIS A 56 14.95 9.33 0.73
CA HIS A 56 14.14 8.51 1.64
C HIS A 56 12.65 8.79 1.45
N LEU A 57 12.29 10.06 1.35
CA LEU A 57 10.90 10.43 1.15
C LEU A 57 10.37 9.96 -0.20
N ALA A 58 11.08 10.26 -1.30
CA ALA A 58 10.66 9.90 -2.66
C ALA A 58 10.47 8.38 -2.81
N ILE A 59 11.41 7.60 -2.30
CA ILE A 59 11.36 6.12 -2.37
C ILE A 59 10.29 5.59 -1.39
N GLY A 60 10.06 6.25 -0.26
CA GLY A 60 8.97 5.97 0.65
C GLY A 60 7.59 6.08 -0.02
N TYR A 61 7.39 7.07 -0.89
CA TYR A 61 6.17 7.15 -1.72
C TYR A 61 6.02 5.95 -2.65
N TRP A 62 7.10 5.53 -3.32
CA TRP A 62 7.07 4.34 -4.17
C TRP A 62 6.76 3.07 -3.38
N LEU A 63 7.35 2.92 -2.19
CA LEU A 63 7.08 1.80 -1.29
C LEU A 63 5.61 1.77 -0.87
N SER A 64 5.06 2.89 -0.40
CA SER A 64 3.67 2.98 0.01
C SER A 64 2.70 2.59 -1.11
N GLY A 65 2.93 3.10 -2.33
CA GLY A 65 2.11 2.78 -3.49
C GLY A 65 2.21 1.31 -3.87
N SER A 66 3.42 0.75 -3.84
CA SER A 66 3.66 -0.65 -4.18
C SER A 66 3.00 -1.61 -3.20
N VAL A 67 3.09 -1.36 -1.89
CA VAL A 67 2.45 -2.19 -0.85
C VAL A 67 0.94 -2.18 -1.00
N VAL A 68 0.32 -1.00 -1.15
CA VAL A 68 -1.14 -0.90 -1.32
C VAL A 68 -1.59 -1.51 -2.65
N GLY A 69 -0.83 -1.31 -3.73
CA GLY A 69 -1.12 -1.91 -5.02
C GLY A 69 -1.06 -3.44 -4.98
N VAL A 70 -0.02 -4.01 -4.37
CA VAL A 70 0.10 -5.45 -4.17
C VAL A 70 -1.00 -5.99 -3.25
N ALA A 71 -1.40 -5.24 -2.21
CA ALA A 71 -2.53 -5.64 -1.37
C ALA A 71 -3.84 -5.70 -2.18
N LEU A 72 -4.13 -4.71 -3.03
CA LEU A 72 -5.30 -4.73 -3.91
C LEU A 72 -5.25 -5.92 -4.88
N LEU A 73 -4.10 -6.20 -5.48
CA LEU A 73 -3.91 -7.38 -6.35
C LEU A 73 -4.12 -8.69 -5.59
N GLY A 74 -3.56 -8.80 -4.39
CA GLY A 74 -3.68 -9.96 -3.51
C GLY A 74 -5.11 -10.20 -3.03
N LEU A 75 -5.94 -9.16 -2.93
CA LEU A 75 -7.38 -9.25 -2.66
C LEU A 75 -8.18 -9.59 -3.92
N ALA A 76 -7.82 -9.02 -5.08
CA ALA A 76 -8.56 -9.19 -6.32
C ALA A 76 -8.65 -10.66 -6.75
N PHE A 77 -7.52 -11.38 -6.72
CA PHE A 77 -7.49 -12.78 -7.15
C PHE A 77 -8.48 -13.68 -6.37
N PRO A 78 -8.39 -13.81 -5.04
CA PRO A 78 -9.30 -14.69 -4.29
C PRO A 78 -10.76 -14.24 -4.37
N ILE A 79 -11.02 -12.92 -4.47
CA ILE A 79 -12.38 -12.39 -4.62
C ILE A 79 -12.98 -12.85 -5.96
N PHE A 80 -12.36 -12.50 -7.08
CA PHE A 80 -12.93 -12.79 -8.38
C PHE A 80 -12.90 -14.28 -8.72
N SER A 81 -11.83 -14.99 -8.36
CA SER A 81 -11.75 -16.44 -8.64
C SER A 81 -12.88 -17.20 -7.93
N LYS A 82 -13.14 -16.89 -6.65
CA LYS A 82 -14.19 -17.57 -5.88
C LYS A 82 -15.59 -17.11 -6.24
N MET A 83 -15.78 -15.84 -6.64
CA MET A 83 -17.07 -15.37 -7.16
C MET A 83 -17.44 -16.10 -8.45
N ILE A 84 -16.48 -16.34 -9.35
CA ILE A 84 -16.68 -17.12 -10.58
C ILE A 84 -16.95 -18.58 -10.25
N GLU A 85 -16.12 -19.21 -9.41
CA GLU A 85 -16.29 -20.62 -9.01
C GLU A 85 -17.64 -20.93 -8.36
N ARG A 86 -18.22 -19.96 -7.65
CA ARG A 86 -19.49 -20.10 -6.93
C ARG A 86 -20.70 -19.52 -7.70
N ASP A 87 -20.50 -19.10 -8.95
CA ASP A 87 -21.53 -18.51 -9.81
C ASP A 87 -22.26 -17.30 -9.18
N ILE A 88 -21.51 -16.49 -8.42
CA ILE A 88 -22.04 -15.29 -7.73
C ILE A 88 -22.45 -14.22 -8.75
N LEU A 89 -21.85 -14.22 -9.94
CA LEU A 89 -22.20 -13.27 -11.00
C LEU A 89 -23.66 -13.44 -11.46
N ALA A 90 -24.14 -14.67 -11.59
CA ALA A 90 -25.53 -14.94 -11.96
C ALA A 90 -26.49 -14.75 -10.77
N GLN A 91 -26.06 -15.13 -9.56
CA GLN A 91 -26.91 -15.12 -8.36
C GLN A 91 -27.06 -13.72 -7.74
N GLU A 92 -25.97 -12.94 -7.67
CA GLU A 92 -25.89 -11.67 -6.96
C GLU A 92 -25.16 -10.59 -7.81
N PRO A 93 -25.63 -10.26 -9.02
CA PRO A 93 -24.92 -9.36 -9.94
C PRO A 93 -24.66 -7.96 -9.35
N MET A 94 -25.59 -7.45 -8.53
CA MET A 94 -25.44 -6.17 -7.84
C MET A 94 -24.27 -6.16 -6.86
N ARG A 95 -23.99 -7.28 -6.19
CA ARG A 95 -22.86 -7.39 -5.26
C ARG A 95 -21.55 -7.41 -6.02
N VAL A 96 -21.48 -8.13 -7.13
CA VAL A 96 -20.29 -8.14 -7.99
C VAL A 96 -20.01 -6.73 -8.53
N ALA A 97 -21.05 -6.04 -9.02
CA ALA A 97 -20.93 -4.65 -9.46
C ALA A 97 -20.44 -3.72 -8.33
N PHE A 98 -20.98 -3.87 -7.12
CA PHE A 98 -20.55 -3.09 -5.96
C PHE A 98 -19.07 -3.31 -5.62
N VAL A 99 -18.60 -4.56 -5.61
CA VAL A 99 -17.19 -4.89 -5.34
C VAL A 99 -16.26 -4.35 -6.43
N MET A 100 -16.66 -4.44 -7.70
CA MET A 100 -15.92 -3.83 -8.82
C MET A 100 -15.79 -2.30 -8.65
N ILE A 101 -16.90 -1.62 -8.34
CA ILE A 101 -16.90 -0.18 -8.09
C ILE A 101 -16.00 0.15 -6.90
N LEU A 102 -16.05 -0.66 -5.84
CA LEU A 102 -15.23 -0.46 -4.66
C LEU A 102 -13.73 -0.56 -4.97
N PHE A 103 -13.29 -1.50 -5.81
CA PHE A 103 -11.91 -1.55 -6.32
C PHE A 103 -11.52 -0.26 -7.05
N VAL A 104 -12.38 0.21 -7.96
CA VAL A 104 -12.14 1.44 -8.75
C VAL A 104 -12.04 2.66 -7.84
N VAL A 105 -13.01 2.84 -6.94
CA VAL A 105 -13.06 3.98 -6.00
C VAL A 105 -11.89 3.95 -5.02
N THR A 106 -11.49 2.77 -4.54
CA THR A 106 -10.33 2.63 -3.64
C THR A 106 -9.04 3.02 -4.36
N THR A 107 -8.87 2.54 -5.59
CA THR A 107 -7.69 2.86 -6.41
C THR A 107 -7.65 4.35 -6.77
N ALA A 108 -8.77 4.92 -7.19
CA ALA A 108 -8.89 6.35 -7.49
C ALA A 108 -8.62 7.22 -6.26
N SER A 109 -9.14 6.83 -5.09
CA SER A 109 -8.87 7.51 -3.82
C SER A 109 -7.39 7.49 -3.48
N MET A 110 -6.69 6.37 -3.70
CA MET A 110 -5.24 6.29 -3.51
C MET A 110 -4.50 7.24 -4.46
N VAL A 111 -4.88 7.28 -5.74
CA VAL A 111 -4.27 8.22 -6.72
C VAL A 111 -4.49 9.67 -6.29
N PHE A 112 -5.70 10.02 -5.84
CA PHE A 112 -5.99 11.37 -5.35
C PHE A 112 -5.28 11.70 -4.04
N LEU A 113 -5.02 10.72 -3.17
CA LEU A 113 -4.20 10.92 -1.98
C LEU A 113 -2.78 11.40 -2.33
N TYR A 114 -2.19 10.91 -3.42
CA TYR A 114 -0.85 11.35 -3.89
C TYR A 114 -0.86 12.77 -4.46
N ARG A 115 -2.01 13.20 -4.99
CA ARG A 115 -2.21 14.52 -5.60
C ARG A 115 -2.68 15.57 -4.59
N ALA A 116 -3.30 15.15 -3.49
CA ALA A 116 -3.87 16.05 -2.49
C ALA A 116 -2.79 16.88 -1.78
N THR A 117 -2.99 18.19 -1.80
CA THR A 117 -2.07 19.17 -1.19
C THR A 117 -2.55 19.64 0.18
N THR A 118 -3.87 19.83 0.34
CA THR A 118 -4.46 20.29 1.60
C THR A 118 -4.61 19.16 2.62
N LYS A 119 -4.49 19.47 3.92
CA LYS A 119 -4.63 18.48 5.00
C LYS A 119 -6.00 17.79 4.99
N LEU A 120 -7.07 18.54 4.73
CA LEU A 120 -8.44 18.01 4.68
C LEU A 120 -8.58 16.93 3.60
N TRP A 121 -8.23 17.25 2.35
CA TRP A 121 -8.34 16.30 1.23
C TRP A 121 -7.47 15.05 1.42
N ARG A 122 -6.28 15.21 2.04
CA ARG A 122 -5.41 14.07 2.36
C ARG A 122 -6.06 13.15 3.39
N GLY A 123 -6.67 13.71 4.43
CA GLY A 123 -7.44 12.93 5.40
C GLY A 123 -8.60 12.19 4.74
N ILE A 124 -9.39 12.88 3.91
CA ILE A 124 -10.54 12.29 3.21
C ILE A 124 -10.08 11.12 2.33
N PHE A 125 -9.11 11.33 1.43
CA PHE A 125 -8.67 10.28 0.52
C PHE A 125 -7.95 9.13 1.24
N ALA A 126 -7.24 9.40 2.34
CA ALA A 126 -6.66 8.35 3.18
C ALA A 126 -7.74 7.48 3.82
N THR A 127 -8.78 8.09 4.40
CA THR A 127 -9.91 7.38 4.98
C THR A 127 -10.67 6.58 3.93
N LEU A 128 -10.95 7.16 2.76
CA LEU A 128 -11.64 6.45 1.67
C LEU A 128 -10.82 5.25 1.16
N THR A 129 -9.52 5.42 0.98
CA THR A 129 -8.63 4.33 0.56
C THR A 129 -8.55 3.23 1.62
N GLY A 130 -8.37 3.60 2.89
CA GLY A 130 -8.29 2.66 4.00
C GLY A 130 -9.60 1.91 4.22
N MET A 131 -10.73 2.60 4.18
CA MET A 131 -12.06 2.00 4.27
C MET A 131 -12.31 1.04 3.10
N GLY A 132 -11.93 1.44 1.88
CA GLY A 132 -12.01 0.59 0.70
C GLY A 132 -11.24 -0.73 0.86
N LEU A 133 -10.00 -0.68 1.36
CA LEU A 133 -9.21 -1.88 1.66
C LEU A 133 -9.87 -2.78 2.71
N ILE A 134 -10.43 -2.20 3.77
CA ILE A 134 -11.10 -2.98 4.83
C ILE A 134 -12.36 -3.65 4.26
N LEU A 135 -13.17 -2.93 3.48
CA LEU A 135 -14.40 -3.45 2.90
C LEU A 135 -14.13 -4.55 1.85
N LEU A 136 -13.11 -4.37 1.01
CA LEU A 136 -12.64 -5.40 0.07
C LEU A 136 -12.05 -6.61 0.81
N GLY A 137 -11.26 -6.36 1.84
CA GLY A 137 -10.68 -7.40 2.69
C GLY A 137 -11.70 -8.19 3.49
N SER A 138 -12.87 -7.59 3.75
CA SER A 138 -13.95 -8.21 4.52
C SER A 138 -14.89 -9.06 3.67
N GLN A 139 -14.68 -9.13 2.35
CA GLN A 139 -15.46 -10.01 1.47
C GLN A 139 -15.32 -11.48 1.90
N PRO A 140 -16.39 -12.29 1.82
CA PRO A 140 -16.38 -13.68 2.27
C PRO A 140 -15.46 -14.58 1.45
N GLU A 141 -15.06 -14.15 0.25
CA GLU A 141 -14.07 -14.84 -0.58
C GLU A 141 -12.65 -14.73 -0.03
N VAL A 142 -12.34 -13.68 0.74
CA VAL A 142 -11.01 -13.47 1.31
C VAL A 142 -10.84 -14.39 2.52
N PHE A 143 -9.83 -15.27 2.44
CA PHE A 143 -9.49 -16.13 3.57
C PHE A 143 -8.84 -15.31 4.68
N ARG A 144 -9.40 -15.44 5.88
CA ARG A 144 -8.93 -14.74 7.08
C ARG A 144 -8.80 -15.75 8.20
N ARG A 145 -7.66 -15.73 8.89
CA ARG A 145 -7.43 -16.62 10.03
C ARG A 145 -7.88 -15.95 11.32
N ASP A 146 -9.20 -15.80 11.50
CA ASP A 146 -9.77 -14.95 12.55
C ASP A 146 -9.38 -15.38 13.98
N ARG A 147 -9.37 -16.70 14.25
CA ARG A 147 -9.01 -17.24 15.58
C ARG A 147 -7.51 -17.20 15.89
N GLU A 148 -6.68 -17.06 14.87
CA GLU A 148 -5.22 -16.96 14.97
C GLU A 148 -4.76 -15.72 14.19
N TRP A 149 -5.39 -14.58 14.49
CA TRP A 149 -5.23 -13.36 13.71
C TRP A 149 -3.77 -12.90 13.62
N PHE A 150 -2.97 -13.21 14.64
CA PHE A 150 -1.52 -12.95 14.75
C PHE A 150 -0.66 -13.85 13.85
N PHE A 151 -1.23 -14.82 13.13
CA PHE A 151 -0.58 -15.57 12.06
C PHE A 151 -1.25 -15.34 10.69
N SER A 152 -2.27 -14.49 10.65
CA SER A 152 -3.03 -14.24 9.44
C SER A 152 -2.28 -13.29 8.52
N HIS A 153 -1.87 -13.78 7.35
CA HIS A 153 -1.29 -12.95 6.30
C HIS A 153 -2.22 -11.78 5.92
N TYR A 154 -3.53 -12.01 5.96
CA TYR A 154 -4.54 -10.96 5.74
C TYR A 154 -4.40 -9.79 6.71
N TYR A 155 -4.37 -10.03 8.03
CA TYR A 155 -4.36 -8.94 9.00
C TYR A 155 -3.06 -8.14 8.96
N TYR A 156 -1.91 -8.80 8.79
CA TYR A 156 -0.64 -8.10 8.58
C TYR A 156 -0.62 -7.31 7.27
N GLY A 157 -1.15 -7.88 6.20
CA GLY A 157 -1.25 -7.20 4.90
C GLY A 157 -2.10 -5.93 4.98
N ILE A 158 -3.28 -6.01 5.60
CA ILE A 158 -4.16 -4.85 5.80
C ILE A 158 -3.49 -3.83 6.73
N ALA A 159 -2.92 -4.26 7.87
CA ALA A 159 -2.25 -3.35 8.79
C ALA A 159 -1.08 -2.61 8.11
N ALA A 160 -0.24 -3.32 7.37
CA ALA A 160 0.86 -2.73 6.62
C ALA A 160 0.35 -1.73 5.57
N ALA A 161 -0.68 -2.08 4.80
CA ALA A 161 -1.26 -1.20 3.79
C ALA A 161 -1.86 0.08 4.42
N LEU A 162 -2.56 -0.04 5.55
CA LEU A 162 -3.08 1.12 6.29
C LEU A 162 -1.96 2.03 6.80
N LEU A 163 -0.89 1.46 7.36
CA LEU A 163 0.30 2.23 7.78
C LEU A 163 0.95 2.96 6.59
N MET A 164 1.00 2.33 5.42
CA MET A 164 1.51 2.95 4.20
C MET A 164 0.62 4.10 3.71
N ILE A 165 -0.70 3.96 3.82
CA ILE A 165 -1.66 5.03 3.52
C ILE A 165 -1.47 6.20 4.50
N PHE A 166 -1.37 5.92 5.80
CA PHE A 166 -1.13 6.96 6.81
C PHE A 166 0.19 7.68 6.57
N SER A 167 1.26 6.95 6.24
CA SER A 167 2.56 7.54 5.86
C SER A 167 2.40 8.59 4.74
N VAL A 168 1.67 8.26 3.67
CA VAL A 168 1.40 9.20 2.58
C VAL A 168 0.49 10.34 3.03
N ALA A 169 -0.45 10.11 3.94
CA ALA A 169 -1.42 11.09 4.42
C ALA A 169 -0.85 12.14 5.39
N ILE A 170 0.24 11.84 6.09
CA ILE A 170 0.85 12.75 7.08
C ILE A 170 2.01 13.58 6.52
N VAL A 171 2.80 13.04 5.57
CA VAL A 171 3.97 13.73 5.00
C VAL A 171 3.57 15.07 4.37
N GLN A 172 3.93 16.20 4.97
CA GLN A 172 3.62 17.48 4.37
C GLN A 172 4.33 17.61 3.01
N LYS A 173 3.56 17.72 1.92
CA LYS A 173 4.07 18.06 0.60
C LYS A 173 4.49 19.54 0.64
N ARG A 174 5.64 19.83 1.25
CA ARG A 174 6.30 21.12 1.10
C ARG A 174 6.70 21.19 -0.36
N HIS A 175 6.24 22.20 -1.08
CA HIS A 175 6.53 22.38 -2.50
C HIS A 175 8.01 22.10 -2.76
N TRP A 176 8.28 21.03 -3.50
CA TRP A 176 9.54 20.85 -4.20
C TRP A 176 9.55 21.85 -5.36
N SER A 177 9.59 23.13 -5.04
CA SER A 177 10.07 24.16 -5.95
C SER A 177 11.58 24.07 -5.90
N VAL A 178 12.14 23.14 -6.67
CA VAL A 178 13.45 23.40 -7.27
C VAL A 178 13.13 24.23 -8.51
N ASN A 179 13.07 25.54 -8.30
CA ASN A 179 13.43 26.53 -9.32
C ASN A 179 14.77 27.10 -8.86
#